data_AF-A0A930YT95-F1
#
_entry.id   AF-A0A930YT95-F1
#
_cell.length_a   1.000
_cell.length_b   1.000
_cell.length_c   1.000
_cell.angle_alpha   90.00
_cell.angle_beta   90.00
_cell.angle_gamma   90.00
#
_symmetry.space_group_name_H-M   'P 1'
#
loop_
_entity.id
_entity.type
_entity.pdbx_description
1 polymer ?
#
loop_
_entity_poly.entity_id
_entity_poly.type
_entity_poly.pdbx_seq_one_letter_code
_entity_poly.pdbx_strand_id
1 'polypeptide(L)'
;KDDWRTPGAVWAAPLSDNLEQYTADNQLKLTCVANYQVQNHGFWTAPDKSYALISTAAGVFRYVPPTTPQGAWDVTCLLVQPTSDIVATDFDGDGKLEILTFSKFHGDTLAIWHEGQTRDRYEQVWCDPQKRSFLHALWAAELNGEKCAVIGNRKDGRDLLLVRYVDGEYTVDVIDHDLGPANCMVYRHDGSDYIVAAYRETDQLALYKVVE
;
A
#
# COMPACT_ATOMS: atom_id res chain seq x y z
N LYS A 1 -20.80 10.65 3.75
CA LYS A 1 -19.68 9.90 3.13
C LYS A 1 -18.36 10.67 3.24
N ASP A 2 -18.40 12.00 3.38
CA ASP A 2 -17.19 12.84 3.52
C ASP A 2 -17.07 13.56 4.86
N ASP A 3 -17.63 13.00 5.93
CA ASP A 3 -17.50 13.58 7.27
C ASP A 3 -16.20 13.11 7.92
N TRP A 4 -15.15 13.92 7.77
CA TRP A 4 -13.82 13.71 8.36
C TRP A 4 -13.58 14.58 9.60
N ARG A 5 -14.66 15.03 10.28
CA ARG A 5 -14.55 15.87 11.50
C ARG A 5 -13.91 15.15 12.67
N THR A 6 -13.99 13.82 12.69
CA THR A 6 -13.27 12.97 13.66
C THR A 6 -12.11 12.29 12.93
N PRO A 7 -10.89 12.81 13.07
CA PRO A 7 -9.74 12.21 12.43
C PRO A 7 -9.39 10.87 13.08
N GLY A 8 -8.75 9.99 12.30
CA GLY A 8 -8.23 8.73 12.80
C GLY A 8 -7.02 8.91 13.71
N ALA A 9 -6.47 7.78 14.12
CA ALA A 9 -5.25 7.70 14.92
C ALA A 9 -4.55 6.37 14.66
N VAL A 10 -3.24 6.34 14.90
CA VAL A 10 -2.42 5.13 14.91
C VAL A 10 -2.32 4.65 16.36
N TRP A 11 -2.68 3.39 16.56
CA TRP A 11 -2.64 2.73 17.86
C TRP A 11 -1.72 1.53 17.77
N ALA A 12 -0.98 1.26 18.85
CA ALA A 12 -0.12 0.10 18.94
C ALA A 12 -0.19 -0.51 20.34
N ALA A 13 0.10 -1.80 20.43
CA ALA A 13 0.28 -2.51 21.69
C ALA A 13 1.25 -3.68 21.48
N PRO A 14 2.06 -4.03 22.50
CA PRO A 14 2.78 -5.28 22.49
C PRO A 14 1.78 -6.42 22.58
N LEU A 15 1.88 -7.38 21.65
CA LEU A 15 1.07 -8.58 21.68
C LEU A 15 1.80 -9.66 22.48
N SER A 16 1.13 -10.25 23.45
CA SER A 16 1.65 -11.38 24.22
C SER A 16 1.42 -12.70 23.49
N ASP A 17 2.31 -13.68 23.71
CA ASP A 17 2.14 -15.05 23.20
C ASP A 17 0.89 -15.76 23.78
N ASN A 18 0.38 -15.32 24.93
CA ASN A 18 -0.85 -15.84 25.51
C ASN A 18 -2.06 -15.00 25.07
N LEU A 19 -2.53 -15.22 23.85
CA LEU A 19 -3.67 -14.47 23.28
C LEU A 19 -4.98 -14.70 24.03
N GLU A 20 -5.16 -15.86 24.66
CA GLU A 20 -6.38 -16.23 25.40
C GLU A 20 -6.59 -15.40 26.65
N GLN A 21 -5.56 -14.71 27.15
CA GLN A 21 -5.70 -13.82 28.29
C GLN A 21 -6.61 -12.63 28.00
N TYR A 22 -6.76 -12.25 26.72
CA TYR A 22 -7.57 -11.11 26.32
C TYR A 22 -9.03 -11.50 26.24
N THR A 23 -9.84 -10.92 27.13
CA THR A 23 -11.27 -11.23 27.29
C THR A 23 -12.07 -9.94 27.34
N ALA A 24 -13.40 -10.02 27.38
CA ALA A 24 -14.26 -8.84 27.56
C ALA A 24 -13.87 -7.99 28.77
N ASP A 25 -13.42 -8.62 29.86
CA ASP A 25 -12.99 -7.96 31.10
C ASP A 25 -11.49 -7.63 31.14
N ASN A 26 -10.70 -8.13 30.18
CA ASN A 26 -9.26 -7.91 30.06
C ASN A 26 -8.87 -7.57 28.61
N GLN A 27 -9.26 -6.38 28.14
CA GLN A 27 -8.96 -5.93 26.78
C GLN A 27 -7.47 -5.58 26.59
N LEU A 28 -6.95 -5.77 25.39
CA LEU A 28 -5.59 -5.35 25.02
C LEU A 28 -5.45 -3.84 25.19
N LYS A 29 -4.48 -3.41 26.01
CA LYS A 29 -4.23 -2.00 26.26
C LYS A 29 -3.50 -1.37 25.07
N LEU A 30 -4.21 -0.54 24.32
CA LEU A 30 -3.67 0.23 23.21
C LEU A 30 -3.01 1.54 23.68
N THR A 31 -1.89 1.88 23.05
CA THR A 31 -1.22 3.17 23.18
C THR A 31 -1.42 3.97 21.91
N CYS A 32 -1.86 5.22 22.03
CA CYS A 32 -1.94 6.14 20.90
C CYS A 32 -0.53 6.54 20.48
N VAL A 33 -0.12 6.17 19.27
CA VAL A 33 1.20 6.52 18.70
C VAL A 33 1.13 7.87 18.01
N ALA A 34 0.07 8.10 17.22
CA ALA A 34 -0.18 9.36 16.54
C ALA A 34 -1.68 9.62 16.48
N ASN A 35 -2.12 10.79 16.94
CA ASN A 35 -3.50 11.26 16.84
C ASN A 35 -3.68 12.14 15.60
N TYR A 36 -4.93 12.54 15.31
CA TYR A 36 -5.28 13.46 14.22
C TYR A 36 -4.82 13.02 12.82
N GLN A 37 -4.93 11.72 12.53
CA GLN A 37 -4.58 11.13 11.23
C GLN A 37 -5.81 11.12 10.31
N VAL A 38 -6.03 12.22 9.58
CA VAL A 38 -7.16 12.35 8.65
C VAL A 38 -6.98 11.42 7.46
N GLN A 39 -8.01 10.62 7.15
CA GLN A 39 -8.00 9.68 6.02
C GLN A 39 -6.82 8.71 6.05
N ASN A 40 -6.48 8.16 7.23
CA ASN A 40 -5.44 7.16 7.37
C ASN A 40 -5.89 5.81 6.78
N HIS A 41 -5.65 5.59 5.49
CA HIS A 41 -6.24 4.48 4.74
C HIS A 41 -5.23 3.40 4.38
N GLY A 42 -4.11 3.78 3.79
CA GLY A 42 -3.09 2.83 3.33
C GLY A 42 -2.16 2.42 4.47
N PHE A 43 -1.78 1.14 4.43
CA PHE A 43 -0.93 0.51 5.41
C PHE A 43 -0.02 -0.50 4.70
N TRP A 44 1.28 -0.41 4.96
CA TRP A 44 2.27 -1.36 4.46
C TRP A 44 3.29 -1.65 5.55
N THR A 45 3.83 -2.86 5.61
CA THR A 45 4.87 -3.23 6.58
C THR A 45 6.10 -3.74 5.89
N ALA A 46 7.27 -3.36 6.40
CA ALA A 46 8.53 -3.93 5.96
C ALA A 46 8.50 -5.47 6.06
N PRO A 47 9.10 -6.22 5.12
CA PRO A 47 9.10 -7.68 5.16
C PRO A 47 9.68 -8.26 6.45
N ASP A 48 10.70 -7.60 7.01
CA ASP A 48 11.33 -7.94 8.30
C ASP A 48 10.54 -7.42 9.52
N LYS A 49 9.42 -6.73 9.28
CA LYS A 49 8.53 -6.12 10.27
C LYS A 49 9.22 -5.04 11.13
N SER A 50 10.32 -4.48 10.66
CA SER A 50 11.08 -3.44 11.37
C SER A 50 10.37 -2.09 11.41
N TYR A 51 9.45 -1.81 10.48
CA TYR A 51 8.63 -0.60 10.48
C TYR A 51 7.33 -0.79 9.67
N ALA A 52 6.40 0.14 9.83
CA ALA A 52 5.21 0.27 9.00
C ALA A 52 5.18 1.64 8.30
N LEU A 53 4.57 1.69 7.13
CA LEU A 53 4.18 2.91 6.43
C LEU A 53 2.67 3.08 6.56
N ILE A 54 2.23 4.30 6.83
CA ILE A 54 0.81 4.67 6.88
C ILE A 54 0.63 5.94 6.06
N SER A 55 -0.30 5.90 5.12
CA SER A 55 -0.68 7.06 4.30
C SER A 55 -1.91 7.75 4.86
N THR A 56 -1.94 9.08 4.70
CA THR A 56 -2.99 9.96 5.21
C THR A 56 -3.22 11.10 4.23
N ALA A 57 -4.21 11.96 4.52
CA ALA A 57 -4.38 13.23 3.82
C ALA A 57 -3.17 14.18 3.94
N ALA A 58 -2.28 13.99 4.92
CA ALA A 58 -1.10 14.83 5.11
C ALA A 58 0.16 14.29 4.40
N GLY A 59 0.20 13.01 4.04
CA GLY A 59 1.43 12.37 3.58
C GLY A 59 1.54 10.89 3.92
N VAL A 60 2.71 10.32 3.64
CA VAL A 60 3.10 8.98 4.06
C VAL A 60 4.12 9.07 5.19
N PHE A 61 3.87 8.34 6.27
CA PHE A 61 4.67 8.36 7.48
C PHE A 61 5.22 6.97 7.75
N ARG A 62 6.49 6.90 8.14
CA ARG A 62 7.14 5.69 8.64
C ARG A 62 7.05 5.65 10.16
N TYR A 63 6.63 4.52 10.69
CA TYR A 63 6.51 4.21 12.11
C TYR A 63 7.46 3.07 12.46
N VAL A 64 8.50 3.37 13.24
CA VAL A 64 9.45 2.38 13.75
C VAL A 64 9.09 2.07 15.22
N PRO A 65 8.82 0.81 15.58
CA PRO A 65 8.53 0.43 16.95
C PRO A 65 9.76 0.66 17.85
N PRO A 66 9.55 1.01 19.13
CA PRO A 66 10.65 1.11 20.08
C PRO A 66 11.29 -0.25 20.36
N THR A 67 12.57 -0.24 20.74
CA THR A 67 13.29 -1.46 21.18
C THR A 67 12.87 -1.97 22.56
N THR A 68 12.07 -1.19 23.30
CA THR A 68 11.53 -1.55 24.61
C THR A 68 10.04 -1.20 24.70
N PRO A 69 9.22 -1.92 25.50
CA PRO A 69 7.78 -1.65 25.59
C PRO A 69 7.41 -0.24 26.08
N GLN A 70 8.32 0.44 26.78
CA GLN A 70 8.14 1.80 27.30
C GLN A 70 8.78 2.88 26.42
N GLY A 71 9.47 2.50 25.34
CA GLY A 71 10.13 3.45 24.45
C GLY A 71 9.14 4.23 23.60
N ALA A 72 9.62 5.33 23.02
CA ALA A 72 8.87 6.12 22.06
C ALA A 72 8.99 5.52 20.65
N TRP A 73 7.92 5.60 19.88
CA TRP A 73 7.95 5.32 18.44
C TRP A 73 8.73 6.41 17.72
N ASP A 74 9.55 6.03 16.74
CA ASP A 74 10.10 6.98 15.79
C ASP A 74 9.12 7.13 14.62
N VAL A 75 8.70 8.36 14.37
CA VAL A 75 7.70 8.70 13.34
C VAL A 75 8.30 9.73 12.41
N THR A 76 8.55 9.32 11.17
CA THR A 76 9.17 10.18 10.15
C THR A 76 8.19 10.41 8.99
N CYS A 77 7.98 11.66 8.59
CA CYS A 77 7.23 11.98 7.37
C CYS A 77 8.13 11.77 6.15
N LEU A 78 7.75 10.86 5.26
CA LEU A 78 8.53 10.52 4.07
C LEU A 78 8.18 11.37 2.86
N LEU A 79 6.89 11.68 2.69
CA LEU A 79 6.38 12.51 1.60
C LEU A 79 5.15 13.31 2.06
N VAL A 80 5.02 14.54 1.56
CA VAL A 80 3.94 15.49 1.92
C VAL A 80 3.00 15.67 0.72
N GLN A 81 2.09 14.73 0.56
CA GLN A 81 1.06 14.71 -0.48
C GLN A 81 -0.14 13.91 0.05
N PRO A 82 -1.40 14.36 -0.15
CA PRO A 82 -2.55 13.55 0.20
C PRO A 82 -2.54 12.20 -0.53
N THR A 83 -2.50 11.11 0.23
CA THR A 83 -2.35 9.75 -0.29
C THR A 83 -3.36 8.81 0.37
N SER A 84 -4.11 8.07 -0.44
CA SER A 84 -5.02 7.03 0.07
C SER A 84 -4.28 5.75 0.36
N ASP A 85 -3.80 5.10 -0.69
CA ASP A 85 -3.26 3.76 -0.64
C ASP A 85 -1.78 3.76 -1.01
N ILE A 86 -1.04 2.80 -0.44
CA ILE A 86 0.39 2.64 -0.64
C ILE A 86 0.81 1.17 -0.73
N VAL A 87 1.78 0.90 -1.59
CA VAL A 87 2.65 -0.29 -1.51
C VAL A 87 4.08 0.16 -1.73
N ALA A 88 5.03 -0.58 -1.16
CA ALA A 88 6.44 -0.33 -1.38
C ALA A 88 7.14 -1.60 -1.88
N THR A 89 7.99 -1.42 -2.89
CA THR A 89 8.89 -2.43 -3.46
C THR A 89 10.03 -1.70 -4.17
N ASP A 90 11.13 -2.39 -4.42
CA ASP A 90 12.33 -1.88 -5.12
C ASP A 90 12.16 -2.10 -6.63
N PHE A 91 11.32 -1.29 -7.28
CA PHE A 91 10.97 -1.39 -8.69
C PHE A 91 12.20 -1.33 -9.59
N ASP A 92 13.11 -0.38 -9.36
CA ASP A 92 14.27 -0.17 -10.24
C ASP A 92 15.48 -1.07 -9.93
N GLY A 93 15.49 -1.74 -8.78
CA GLY A 93 16.52 -2.69 -8.39
C GLY A 93 17.76 -2.04 -7.79
N ASP A 94 17.73 -0.76 -7.41
CA ASP A 94 18.86 -0.07 -6.78
C ASP A 94 19.07 -0.48 -5.29
N GLY A 95 18.13 -1.24 -4.73
CA GLY A 95 18.16 -1.74 -3.35
C GLY A 95 17.43 -0.84 -2.36
N LYS A 96 16.81 0.25 -2.81
CA LYS A 96 15.91 1.09 -2.04
C LYS A 96 14.47 0.83 -2.48
N LEU A 97 13.54 1.05 -1.57
CA LEU A 97 12.12 0.87 -1.88
C LEU A 97 11.57 2.16 -2.46
N GLU A 98 10.88 2.08 -3.58
CA GLU A 98 9.94 3.10 -4.00
C GLU A 98 8.57 2.88 -3.39
N ILE A 99 7.86 3.98 -3.19
CA ILE A 99 6.49 3.97 -2.70
C ILE A 99 5.58 4.29 -3.88
N LEU A 100 4.76 3.32 -4.28
CA LEU A 100 3.64 3.53 -5.18
C LEU A 100 2.46 4.07 -4.37
N THR A 101 1.82 5.13 -4.88
CA THR A 101 0.76 5.86 -4.20
C THR A 101 -0.47 6.03 -5.08
N PHE A 102 -1.65 6.05 -4.47
CA PHE A 102 -2.86 6.62 -5.06
C PHE A 102 -3.16 7.99 -4.45
N SER A 103 -3.42 9.01 -5.28
CA SER A 103 -3.67 10.37 -4.80
C SER A 103 -5.02 10.50 -4.09
N LYS A 104 -5.05 11.22 -2.96
CA LYS A 104 -6.20 11.47 -2.06
C LYS A 104 -7.08 10.23 -1.81
N PHE A 105 -8.15 10.34 -1.03
CA PHE A 105 -9.02 9.19 -0.75
C PHE A 105 -9.68 8.62 -2.03
N HIS A 106 -9.28 7.40 -2.46
CA HIS A 106 -9.71 6.72 -3.70
C HIS A 106 -9.70 7.63 -4.92
N GLY A 107 -8.63 8.41 -5.09
CA GLY A 107 -8.51 9.33 -6.22
C GLY A 107 -8.14 8.63 -7.52
N ASP A 108 -7.53 9.42 -8.41
CA ASP A 108 -7.42 9.09 -9.83
C ASP A 108 -5.98 9.10 -10.36
N THR A 109 -5.01 9.33 -9.48
CA THR A 109 -3.61 9.50 -9.87
C THR A 109 -2.78 8.43 -9.23
N LEU A 110 -2.07 7.68 -10.07
CA LEU A 110 -1.02 6.75 -9.71
C LEU A 110 0.34 7.48 -9.80
N ALA A 111 1.14 7.42 -8.74
CA ALA A 111 2.48 8.02 -8.72
C ALA A 111 3.47 7.15 -7.95
N ILE A 112 4.74 7.22 -8.35
CA ILE A 112 5.84 6.48 -7.74
C ILE A 112 6.86 7.48 -7.19
N TRP A 113 7.31 7.21 -5.97
CA TRP A 113 8.19 8.07 -5.21
C TRP A 113 9.43 7.30 -4.78
N HIS A 114 10.60 7.90 -4.97
CA HIS A 114 11.88 7.31 -4.58
C HIS A 114 12.55 8.19 -3.53
N GLU A 115 13.36 7.61 -2.64
CA GLU A 115 14.18 8.40 -1.72
C GLU A 115 15.14 9.31 -2.50
N GLY A 116 15.07 10.61 -2.25
CA GLY A 116 15.94 11.60 -2.88
C GLY A 116 17.32 11.67 -2.22
N GLN A 117 18.01 12.80 -2.41
CA GLN A 117 19.35 13.02 -1.84
C GLN A 117 19.34 13.20 -0.32
N THR A 118 18.21 13.67 0.23
CA THR A 118 18.04 13.81 1.67
C THR A 118 17.39 12.54 2.19
N ARG A 119 18.04 11.89 3.14
CA ARG A 119 17.50 10.69 3.82
C ARG A 119 16.06 10.94 4.28
N ASP A 120 15.21 9.93 4.09
CA ASP A 120 13.81 9.94 4.51
C ASP A 120 12.96 11.03 3.84
N ARG A 121 13.43 11.62 2.73
CA ARG A 121 12.67 12.54 1.91
C ARG A 121 12.47 11.93 0.53
N TYR A 122 11.23 11.58 0.24
CA TYR A 122 10.85 10.97 -1.02
C TYR A 122 10.46 12.05 -2.03
N GLU A 123 10.90 11.86 -3.26
CA GLU A 123 10.64 12.74 -4.40
C GLU A 123 9.88 11.93 -5.46
N GLN A 124 8.91 12.56 -6.13
CA GLN A 124 8.13 11.89 -7.16
C GLN A 124 9.05 11.64 -8.37
N VAL A 125 9.30 10.38 -8.70
CA VAL A 125 10.11 9.99 -9.85
C VAL A 125 9.27 9.70 -11.08
N TRP A 126 7.98 9.36 -10.88
CA TRP A 126 7.08 9.08 -11.97
C TRP A 126 5.61 9.29 -11.59
N CYS A 127 4.77 9.61 -12.58
CA CYS A 127 3.32 9.71 -12.45
C CYS A 127 2.70 9.15 -13.72
N ASP A 128 1.66 8.32 -13.57
CA ASP A 128 0.89 7.82 -14.71
C ASP A 128 0.31 9.01 -15.48
N PRO A 129 0.57 9.13 -16.80
CA PRO A 129 -0.06 10.16 -17.61
C PRO A 129 -1.58 9.98 -17.70
N GLN A 130 -2.09 8.75 -17.52
CA GLN A 130 -3.52 8.46 -17.53
C GLN A 130 -4.14 8.65 -16.14
N LYS A 131 -5.25 9.39 -16.08
CA LYS A 131 -6.11 9.41 -14.89
C LYS A 131 -6.99 8.18 -14.86
N ARG A 132 -7.09 7.54 -13.69
CA ARG A 132 -7.82 6.28 -13.49
C ARG A 132 -8.75 6.40 -12.30
N SER A 133 -10.02 6.69 -12.54
CA SER A 133 -10.94 7.02 -11.45
C SER A 133 -11.12 5.89 -10.45
N PHE A 134 -11.02 6.20 -9.16
CA PHE A 134 -11.25 5.24 -8.08
C PHE A 134 -10.23 4.11 -8.08
N LEU A 135 -8.94 4.46 -8.00
CA LEU A 135 -7.87 3.50 -7.69
C LEU A 135 -8.10 2.93 -6.28
N HIS A 136 -7.99 1.60 -6.13
CA HIS A 136 -8.34 0.92 -4.87
C HIS A 136 -7.66 -0.43 -4.66
N ALA A 137 -7.59 -1.29 -5.69
CA ALA A 137 -6.87 -2.55 -5.57
C ALA A 137 -5.37 -2.27 -5.71
N LEU A 138 -4.54 -2.80 -4.81
CA LEU A 138 -3.09 -2.70 -4.89
C LEU A 138 -2.38 -3.85 -4.18
N TRP A 139 -1.31 -4.35 -4.79
CA TRP A 139 -0.45 -5.38 -4.23
C TRP A 139 0.94 -5.31 -4.87
N ALA A 140 2.01 -5.10 -4.08
CA ALA A 140 3.38 -5.25 -4.57
C ALA A 140 3.77 -6.74 -4.62
N ALA A 141 4.43 -7.16 -5.69
CA ALA A 141 4.78 -8.54 -5.94
C ALA A 141 6.12 -8.68 -6.65
N GLU A 142 6.61 -9.92 -6.68
CA GLU A 142 7.59 -10.38 -7.65
C GLU A 142 6.89 -11.39 -8.55
N LEU A 143 6.86 -11.15 -9.86
CA LEU A 143 6.25 -12.01 -10.86
C LEU A 143 7.34 -12.45 -11.83
N ASN A 144 7.58 -13.77 -11.95
CA ASN A 144 8.67 -14.31 -12.77
C ASN A 144 10.05 -13.69 -12.48
N GLY A 145 10.32 -13.30 -11.23
CA GLY A 145 11.58 -12.66 -10.83
C GLY A 145 11.61 -11.14 -11.03
N GLU A 146 10.56 -10.54 -11.60
CA GLU A 146 10.45 -9.09 -11.79
C GLU A 146 9.61 -8.46 -10.67
N LYS A 147 10.16 -7.47 -9.98
CA LYS A 147 9.43 -6.68 -8.98
C LYS A 147 8.43 -5.77 -9.69
N CYS A 148 7.20 -5.77 -9.18
CA CYS A 148 6.09 -5.08 -9.81
C CYS A 148 4.99 -4.74 -8.78
N ALA A 149 3.94 -4.07 -9.24
CA ALA A 149 2.71 -3.95 -8.49
C ALA A 149 1.50 -4.26 -9.37
N VAL A 150 0.61 -5.09 -8.85
CA VAL A 150 -0.73 -5.28 -9.41
C VAL A 150 -1.63 -4.22 -8.78
N ILE A 151 -2.32 -3.44 -9.60
CA ILE A 151 -3.24 -2.41 -9.14
C ILE A 151 -4.58 -2.50 -9.87
N GLY A 152 -5.57 -1.76 -9.41
CA GLY A 152 -6.81 -1.64 -10.17
C GLY A 152 -7.70 -0.47 -9.77
N ASN A 153 -8.47 -0.01 -10.75
CA ASN A 153 -9.45 1.06 -10.62
C ASN A 153 -10.87 0.53 -10.76
N ARG A 154 -11.82 1.16 -10.05
CA ARG A 154 -13.22 0.72 -10.02
C ARG A 154 -14.16 1.55 -10.88
N LYS A 155 -13.68 2.63 -11.46
CA LYS A 155 -14.42 3.50 -12.39
C LYS A 155 -13.54 3.84 -13.58
N ASP A 156 -14.18 4.22 -14.68
CA ASP A 156 -13.52 4.72 -15.90
C ASP A 156 -12.35 3.83 -16.37
N GLY A 157 -12.69 2.74 -17.09
CA GLY A 157 -11.77 1.67 -17.47
C GLY A 157 -12.05 0.38 -16.70
N ARG A 158 -12.21 0.51 -15.37
CA ARG A 158 -12.50 -0.64 -14.47
C ARG A 158 -11.44 -1.74 -14.60
N ASP A 159 -10.18 -1.33 -14.73
CA ASP A 159 -9.08 -2.19 -15.15
C ASP A 159 -8.39 -2.88 -13.98
N LEU A 160 -7.87 -4.08 -14.23
CA LEU A 160 -6.76 -4.68 -13.49
C LEU A 160 -5.47 -4.40 -14.27
N LEU A 161 -4.46 -3.89 -13.57
CA LEU A 161 -3.27 -3.31 -14.18
C LEU A 161 -2.01 -3.86 -13.55
N LEU A 162 -0.92 -3.88 -14.32
CA LEU A 162 0.41 -4.26 -13.88
C LEU A 162 1.35 -3.07 -14.04
N VAL A 163 2.00 -2.64 -12.95
CA VAL A 163 3.01 -1.59 -12.94
C VAL A 163 4.38 -2.22 -12.82
N ARG A 164 5.29 -1.86 -13.73
CA ARG A 164 6.68 -2.37 -13.78
C ARG A 164 7.67 -1.24 -14.02
N TYR A 165 8.94 -1.54 -13.80
CA TYR A 165 10.05 -0.73 -14.26
C TYR A 165 10.86 -1.55 -15.26
N VAL A 166 10.89 -1.10 -16.52
CA VAL A 166 11.48 -1.83 -17.65
C VAL A 166 12.34 -0.85 -18.44
N ASP A 167 13.59 -1.22 -18.70
CA ASP A 167 14.53 -0.44 -19.51
C ASP A 167 14.71 1.03 -19.05
N GLY A 168 14.62 1.28 -17.74
CA GLY A 168 14.81 2.61 -17.16
C GLY A 168 13.53 3.46 -17.07
N GLU A 169 12.37 2.89 -17.38
CA GLU A 169 11.09 3.60 -17.41
C GLU A 169 9.99 2.81 -16.69
N TYR A 170 9.07 3.53 -16.06
CA TYR A 170 7.88 2.91 -15.46
C TYR A 170 6.79 2.69 -16.51
N THR A 171 6.25 1.47 -16.55
CA THR A 171 5.21 1.06 -17.49
C THR A 171 3.94 0.61 -16.75
N VAL A 172 2.80 0.74 -17.42
CA VAL A 172 1.50 0.26 -16.93
C VAL A 172 0.83 -0.56 -18.04
N ASP A 173 0.67 -1.85 -17.79
CA ASP A 173 -0.03 -2.77 -18.69
C ASP A 173 -1.42 -3.10 -18.16
N VAL A 174 -2.38 -3.35 -19.05
CA VAL A 174 -3.72 -3.83 -18.69
C VAL A 174 -3.71 -5.35 -18.65
N ILE A 175 -3.96 -5.94 -17.49
CA ILE A 175 -4.12 -7.40 -17.32
C ILE A 175 -5.53 -7.80 -17.75
N ASP A 176 -6.54 -7.06 -17.28
CA ASP A 176 -7.94 -7.29 -17.61
C ASP A 176 -8.74 -5.98 -17.58
N HIS A 177 -9.83 -5.94 -18.33
CA HIS A 177 -10.58 -4.72 -18.64
C HIS A 177 -12.05 -4.85 -18.26
N ASP A 178 -12.62 -3.75 -17.77
CA ASP A 178 -14.05 -3.61 -17.50
C ASP A 178 -14.67 -4.44 -16.36
N LEU A 179 -13.86 -4.83 -15.37
CA LEU A 179 -14.30 -5.73 -14.28
C LEU A 179 -14.40 -5.04 -12.90
N GLY A 180 -13.66 -3.96 -12.68
CA GLY A 180 -13.75 -3.13 -11.48
C GLY A 180 -13.23 -3.82 -10.22
N PRO A 181 -11.91 -4.13 -10.16
CA PRO A 181 -11.30 -4.81 -9.02
C PRO A 181 -11.43 -3.98 -7.74
N ALA A 182 -12.01 -4.57 -6.69
CA ALA A 182 -12.04 -4.00 -5.36
C ALA A 182 -10.85 -4.43 -4.49
N ASN A 183 -10.25 -5.57 -4.80
CA ASN A 183 -9.03 -6.02 -4.15
C ASN A 183 -8.25 -6.93 -5.12
N CYS A 184 -6.94 -6.98 -4.96
CA CYS A 184 -6.09 -7.94 -5.64
C CYS A 184 -5.01 -8.46 -4.70
N MET A 185 -4.55 -9.67 -4.94
CA MET A 185 -3.41 -10.25 -4.26
C MET A 185 -2.59 -11.11 -5.21
N VAL A 186 -1.30 -11.26 -4.90
CA VAL A 186 -0.41 -12.17 -5.61
C VAL A 186 0.09 -13.24 -4.64
N TYR A 187 0.15 -14.48 -5.11
CA TYR A 187 0.74 -15.58 -4.35
C TYR A 187 1.45 -16.56 -5.27
N ARG A 188 2.39 -17.33 -4.71
CA ARG A 188 3.13 -18.38 -5.42
C ARG A 188 2.64 -19.76 -4.99
N HIS A 189 2.43 -20.65 -5.96
CA HIS A 189 2.01 -22.02 -5.73
C HIS A 189 2.59 -22.94 -6.82
N ASP A 190 3.16 -24.09 -6.42
CA ASP A 190 3.76 -25.08 -7.33
C ASP A 190 4.71 -24.48 -8.38
N GLY A 191 5.52 -23.50 -7.95
CA GLY A 191 6.51 -22.83 -8.80
C GLY A 191 5.94 -21.84 -9.82
N SER A 192 4.63 -21.57 -9.78
CA SER A 192 3.98 -20.55 -10.61
C SER A 192 3.46 -19.39 -9.74
N ASP A 193 3.48 -18.19 -10.29
CA ASP A 193 2.86 -17.03 -9.66
C ASP A 193 1.41 -16.87 -10.12
N TYR A 194 0.56 -16.43 -9.20
CA TYR A 194 -0.87 -16.27 -9.43
C TYR A 194 -1.34 -14.91 -8.94
N ILE A 195 -2.20 -14.28 -9.74
CA ILE A 195 -2.89 -13.04 -9.37
C ILE A 195 -4.35 -13.41 -9.11
N VAL A 196 -4.88 -12.95 -7.98
CA VAL A 196 -6.31 -13.05 -7.65
C VAL A 196 -6.87 -11.64 -7.66
N ALA A 197 -8.02 -11.45 -8.30
CA ALA A 197 -8.75 -10.19 -8.29
C ALA A 197 -10.22 -10.42 -7.94
N ALA A 198 -10.72 -9.65 -6.98
CA ALA A 198 -12.12 -9.65 -6.58
C ALA A 198 -12.85 -8.48 -7.27
N TYR A 199 -13.78 -8.79 -8.16
CA TYR A 199 -14.50 -7.84 -8.99
C TYR A 199 -15.85 -7.49 -8.40
N ARG A 200 -15.95 -6.27 -7.86
CA ARG A 200 -17.17 -5.82 -7.17
C ARG A 200 -18.31 -5.51 -8.13
N GLU A 201 -18.01 -5.13 -9.35
CA GLU A 201 -19.02 -4.68 -10.32
C GLU A 201 -19.63 -5.86 -11.11
N THR A 202 -18.97 -7.02 -11.12
CA THR A 202 -19.43 -8.24 -11.79
C THR A 202 -19.74 -9.41 -10.84
N ASP A 203 -19.49 -9.24 -9.54
CA ASP A 203 -19.60 -10.29 -8.50
C ASP A 203 -18.78 -11.56 -8.83
N GLN A 204 -17.59 -11.36 -9.39
CA GLN A 204 -16.67 -12.44 -9.80
C GLN A 204 -15.36 -12.41 -9.02
N LEU A 205 -14.74 -13.58 -8.91
CA LEU A 205 -13.35 -13.75 -8.50
C LEU A 205 -12.60 -14.35 -9.68
N ALA A 206 -11.55 -13.67 -10.14
CA ALA A 206 -10.66 -14.23 -11.17
C ALA A 206 -9.33 -14.65 -10.59
N LEU A 207 -8.79 -15.72 -11.17
CA LEU A 207 -7.47 -16.26 -10.89
C LEU A 207 -6.68 -16.28 -12.20
N TYR A 208 -5.62 -15.48 -12.27
CA TYR A 208 -4.69 -15.44 -13.39
C TYR A 208 -3.46 -16.25 -13.02
N LYS A 209 -3.07 -17.17 -13.90
CA LYS A 209 -1.75 -17.81 -13.83
C LYS A 209 -0.78 -16.99 -14.64
N VAL A 210 0.33 -16.58 -14.03
CA VAL A 210 1.41 -15.89 -14.74
C VAL A 210 2.20 -16.92 -15.55
N VAL A 211 2.43 -16.60 -16.82
CA VAL A 211 3.22 -17.41 -17.76
C VAL A 211 4.34 -16.54 -18.32
N GLU A 212 5.43 -17.17 -18.72
CA GLU A 212 6.52 -16.52 -19.48
C GLU A 212 6.07 -16.11 -20.89
#